data_AF-A0A3D2MD42-F1
#
_entry.id   AF-A0A3D2MD42-F1
#
_cell.length_a   1.000
_cell.length_b   1.000
_cell.length_c   1.000
_cell.angle_alpha   90.00
_cell.angle_beta   90.00
_cell.angle_gamma   90.00
#
_symmetry.space_group_name_H-M   'P 1'
#
loop_
_entity.id
_entity.type
_entity.pdbx_description
1 polymer ?
#
loop_
_entity_poly.entity_id
_entity_poly.type
_entity_poly.pdbx_seq_one_letter_code
_entity_poly.pdbx_strand_id
1 'polypeptide(L)'
;MFQLENILTYVSANIQIIGIFIAIIGGLVATKLLNMKIEKDALKEKLIKINKEINFYNNKKIMDEEQLYEINRIDYINYIYEKVRQKDFRIEDYDTCNLTIEQRRKIVDEINEIFNNAIDIFKTEHSMDDIPNIIKQNHIAEGTIEYLLYEYVGKKTRKRKTNSLGMLDYTDIDFSNPQIAPLSDTLLERELINRIDKSDEFIEWKLIEKEDIESKLCALNNINVKNDIILFISITFFAIIFPQIILSIYPIFIKFKWLKYIFAIYNIVVFIISMFLMLLYIFKLFLDIKKEK
;
A
#
# COMPACT_ATOMS: atom_id res chain seq x y z
N MET A 1 -29.49 65.89 29.72
CA MET A 1 -28.09 65.85 30.22
C MET A 1 -27.82 64.39 30.56
N PHE A 2 -26.89 63.71 29.88
CA PHE A 2 -26.54 62.33 30.28
C PHE A 2 -25.89 62.41 31.67
N GLN A 3 -26.53 61.82 32.68
CA GLN A 3 -25.96 61.67 34.02
C GLN A 3 -24.78 60.70 33.95
N LEU A 4 -23.76 60.92 34.79
CA LEU A 4 -22.51 60.11 34.82
C LEU A 4 -22.82 58.61 34.95
N GLU A 5 -23.84 58.27 35.73
CA GLU A 5 -24.31 56.90 35.95
C GLU A 5 -24.78 56.25 34.64
N ASN A 6 -25.56 56.94 33.82
CA ASN A 6 -26.01 56.43 32.51
C ASN A 6 -24.84 56.23 31.52
N ILE A 7 -23.78 57.04 31.62
CA ILE A 7 -22.57 56.86 30.80
C ILE A 7 -21.80 55.62 31.25
N LEU A 8 -21.61 55.44 32.56
CA LEU A 8 -20.94 54.27 33.12
C LEU A 8 -21.69 52.96 32.79
N THR A 9 -23.01 52.93 32.94
CA THR A 9 -23.82 51.75 32.59
C THR A 9 -23.74 51.42 31.11
N TYR A 10 -23.74 52.43 30.24
CA TYR A 10 -23.61 52.25 28.79
C TYR A 10 -22.21 51.74 28.38
N VAL A 11 -21.15 52.29 28.96
CA VAL A 11 -19.77 51.80 28.75
C VAL A 11 -19.62 50.36 29.25
N SER A 12 -20.15 50.05 30.43
CA SER A 12 -20.11 48.71 31.03
C SER A 12 -20.81 47.66 30.14
N ALA A 13 -22.00 47.97 29.64
CA ALA A 13 -22.75 47.09 28.74
C ALA A 13 -21.97 46.80 27.44
N ASN A 14 -21.33 47.80 26.86
CA ASN A 14 -20.55 47.61 25.63
C ASN A 14 -19.26 46.82 25.85
N ILE A 15 -18.58 46.99 26.99
CA ILE A 15 -17.42 46.16 27.37
C ILE A 15 -17.83 44.70 27.55
N GLN A 16 -18.98 44.45 28.19
CA GLN A 16 -19.53 43.10 28.33
C GLN A 16 -19.84 42.46 26.96
N ILE A 17 -20.45 43.22 26.05
CA ILE A 17 -20.74 42.76 24.68
C ILE A 17 -19.43 42.37 23.96
N ILE A 18 -18.39 43.21 24.04
CA ILE A 18 -17.06 42.90 23.46
C ILE A 18 -16.50 41.60 24.06
N GLY A 19 -16.57 41.43 25.38
CA GLY A 19 -16.12 40.22 26.07
C GLY A 19 -16.86 38.95 25.60
N ILE A 20 -18.18 39.03 25.43
CA ILE A 20 -19.01 37.92 24.93
C ILE A 20 -18.59 37.53 23.51
N PHE A 21 -18.40 38.50 22.61
CA PHE A 21 -17.98 38.21 21.24
C PHE A 21 -16.58 37.59 21.17
N ILE A 22 -15.63 38.09 21.97
CA ILE A 22 -14.28 37.50 22.06
C ILE A 22 -14.37 36.05 22.53
N ALA A 23 -15.20 35.74 23.54
CA ALA A 23 -15.37 34.40 24.06
C ALA A 23 -15.98 33.43 23.02
N ILE A 24 -17.05 33.85 22.32
CA ILE A 24 -17.68 33.05 21.26
C ILE A 24 -16.69 32.73 20.15
N ILE A 25 -15.89 33.72 19.75
CA ILE A 25 -14.98 33.62 18.61
C ILE A 25 -13.73 32.82 18.97
N GLY A 26 -13.18 33.04 20.16
CA GLY A 26 -12.12 32.20 20.71
C GLY A 26 -12.55 30.74 20.80
N GLY A 27 -13.79 30.50 21.27
CA GLY A 27 -14.40 29.17 21.29
C GLY A 27 -14.47 28.54 19.90
N LEU A 28 -15.06 29.24 18.91
CA LEU A 28 -15.19 28.74 17.54
C LEU A 28 -13.84 28.42 16.88
N VAL A 29 -12.85 29.29 17.02
CA VAL A 29 -11.51 29.08 16.47
C VAL A 29 -10.82 27.89 17.15
N ALA A 30 -10.91 27.80 18.48
CA ALA A 30 -10.34 26.69 19.23
C ALA A 30 -10.98 25.35 18.83
N THR A 31 -12.32 25.29 18.74
CA THR A 31 -13.05 24.09 18.33
C THR A 31 -12.68 23.67 16.90
N LYS A 32 -12.60 24.61 15.96
CA LYS A 32 -12.21 24.30 14.57
C LYS A 32 -10.78 23.77 14.49
N LEU A 33 -9.83 24.39 15.19
CA LEU A 33 -8.44 23.94 15.26
C LEU A 33 -8.31 22.55 15.89
N LEU A 34 -9.04 22.29 16.98
CA LEU A 34 -9.08 20.99 17.63
C LEU A 34 -9.64 19.91 16.70
N ASN A 35 -10.77 20.18 16.04
CA ASN A 35 -11.37 19.23 15.11
C ASN A 35 -10.44 18.92 13.93
N MET A 36 -9.80 19.92 13.34
CA MET A 36 -8.82 19.71 12.26
C MET A 36 -7.62 18.88 12.74
N LYS A 37 -7.14 19.11 13.97
CA LYS A 37 -6.06 18.30 14.55
C LYS A 37 -6.50 16.85 14.73
N ILE A 38 -7.67 16.63 15.33
CA ILE A 38 -8.24 15.29 15.55
C ILE A 38 -8.41 14.54 14.22
N GLU A 39 -8.96 15.21 13.21
CA GLU A 39 -9.16 14.64 11.88
C GLU A 39 -7.82 14.26 11.23
N LYS A 40 -6.82 15.16 11.31
CA LYS A 40 -5.47 14.90 10.80
C LYS A 40 -4.80 13.71 11.49
N ASP A 41 -4.90 13.62 12.82
CA ASP A 41 -4.32 12.52 13.59
C ASP A 41 -5.03 11.20 13.27
N ALA A 42 -6.36 11.20 13.15
CA ALA A 42 -7.14 10.03 12.73
C ALA A 42 -6.80 9.55 11.31
N LEU A 43 -6.61 10.47 10.35
CA LEU A 43 -6.20 10.14 8.99
C LEU A 43 -4.78 9.54 8.95
N LYS A 44 -3.84 10.08 9.75
CA LYS A 44 -2.50 9.50 9.89
C LYS A 44 -2.53 8.08 10.45
N GLU A 45 -3.34 7.84 11.48
CA GLU A 45 -3.49 6.51 12.06
C GLU A 45 -4.06 5.52 11.05
N LYS A 46 -5.11 5.92 10.30
CA LYS A 46 -5.66 5.12 9.20
C LYS A 46 -4.61 4.80 8.13
N LEU A 47 -3.80 5.79 7.73
CA LEU A 47 -2.73 5.60 6.75
C LEU A 47 -1.68 4.60 7.23
N ILE A 48 -1.29 4.66 8.51
CA ILE A 48 -0.37 3.69 9.11
C ILE A 48 -0.97 2.28 9.06
N LYS A 49 -2.27 2.14 9.39
CA LYS A 49 -2.96 0.85 9.36
C LYS A 49 -3.02 0.27 7.95
N ILE A 50 -3.39 1.08 6.95
CA ILE A 50 -3.44 0.65 5.55
C ILE A 50 -2.05 0.22 5.05
N ASN A 51 -1.00 0.97 5.36
CA ASN A 51 0.36 0.57 4.97
C ASN A 51 0.77 -0.78 5.61
N LYS A 52 0.38 -1.04 6.87
CA LYS A 52 0.61 -2.34 7.51
C LYS A 52 -0.17 -3.46 6.81
N GLU A 53 -1.42 -3.21 6.45
CA GLU A 53 -2.26 -4.18 5.72
C GLU A 53 -1.65 -4.49 4.36
N ILE A 54 -1.30 -3.47 3.55
CA ILE A 54 -0.66 -3.63 2.24
C ILE A 54 0.62 -4.49 2.36
N ASN A 55 1.50 -4.16 3.31
CA ASN A 55 2.74 -4.91 3.51
C ASN A 55 2.48 -6.38 3.90
N PHE A 56 1.48 -6.62 4.75
CA PHE A 56 1.12 -7.98 5.14
C PHE A 56 0.64 -8.81 3.94
N TYR A 57 -0.26 -8.25 3.11
CA TYR A 57 -0.76 -8.96 1.93
C TYR A 57 0.29 -9.12 0.84
N ASN A 58 1.19 -8.14 0.65
CA ASN A 58 2.34 -8.29 -0.25
C ASN A 58 3.25 -9.46 0.17
N ASN A 59 3.59 -9.55 1.46
CA ASN A 59 4.43 -10.64 1.95
C ASN A 59 3.73 -12.00 1.81
N LYS A 60 2.42 -12.05 2.06
CA LYS A 60 1.63 -13.27 1.87
C LYS A 60 1.57 -13.68 0.40
N LYS A 61 1.39 -12.72 -0.51
CA LYS A 61 1.40 -12.95 -1.96
C LYS A 61 2.73 -13.56 -2.41
N ILE A 62 3.86 -12.97 -2.01
CA ILE A 62 5.20 -13.48 -2.34
C ILE A 62 5.35 -14.94 -1.90
N MET A 63 4.93 -15.27 -0.67
CA MET A 63 5.00 -16.63 -0.16
C MET A 63 4.11 -17.60 -0.96
N ASP A 64 2.89 -17.19 -1.35
CA ASP A 64 2.00 -18.00 -2.17
C ASP A 64 2.56 -18.18 -3.60
N GLU A 65 3.19 -17.15 -4.19
CA GLU A 65 3.86 -17.21 -5.50
C GLU A 65 5.09 -18.12 -5.48
N GLU A 66 5.89 -18.10 -4.41
CA GLU A 66 7.02 -19.00 -4.21
C GLU A 66 6.56 -20.46 -4.13
N GLN A 67 5.47 -20.74 -3.40
CA GLN A 67 4.88 -22.07 -3.32
C GLN A 67 4.38 -22.54 -4.68
N LEU A 68 3.69 -21.66 -5.43
CA LEU A 68 3.20 -21.95 -6.77
C LEU A 68 4.37 -22.25 -7.73
N TYR A 69 5.45 -21.48 -7.64
CA TYR A 69 6.66 -21.72 -8.42
C TYR A 69 7.28 -23.08 -8.13
N GLU A 70 7.40 -23.49 -6.86
CA GLU A 70 7.99 -24.79 -6.52
C GLU A 70 7.15 -25.97 -7.03
N ILE A 71 5.81 -25.88 -6.96
CA ILE A 71 4.92 -26.90 -7.54
C ILE A 71 5.14 -27.00 -9.05
N ASN A 72 5.05 -25.87 -9.75
CA ASN A 72 5.25 -25.79 -11.20
C ASN A 72 6.65 -26.28 -11.61
N ARG A 73 7.67 -25.99 -10.79
CA ARG A 73 9.05 -26.46 -10.98
C ARG A 73 9.13 -27.98 -10.86
N ILE A 74 8.55 -28.58 -9.82
CA ILE A 74 8.54 -30.03 -9.63
C ILE A 74 7.86 -30.72 -10.82
N ASP A 75 6.69 -30.22 -11.22
CA ASP A 75 5.93 -30.75 -12.35
C ASP A 75 6.72 -30.66 -13.66
N TYR A 76 7.36 -29.52 -13.91
CA TYR A 76 8.18 -29.34 -15.10
C TYR A 76 9.39 -30.27 -15.11
N ILE A 77 10.08 -30.45 -13.97
CA ILE A 77 11.22 -31.36 -13.87
C ILE A 77 10.77 -32.78 -14.19
N ASN A 78 9.71 -33.27 -13.52
CA ASN A 78 9.14 -34.60 -13.75
C ASN A 78 8.71 -34.82 -15.21
N TYR A 79 8.28 -33.77 -15.90
CA TYR A 79 7.88 -33.84 -17.30
C TYR A 79 9.05 -33.84 -18.29
N ILE A 80 10.13 -33.13 -17.98
CA ILE A 80 11.20 -32.80 -18.94
C ILE A 80 12.47 -33.64 -18.78
N TYR A 81 12.77 -34.16 -17.58
CA TYR A 81 14.10 -34.70 -17.26
C TYR A 81 14.60 -35.79 -18.21
N GLU A 82 13.70 -36.67 -18.69
CA GLU A 82 14.06 -37.73 -19.64
C GLU A 82 14.41 -37.23 -21.04
N LYS A 83 14.00 -35.99 -21.37
CA LYS A 83 14.07 -35.39 -22.70
C LYS A 83 15.24 -34.43 -22.86
N VAL A 84 15.74 -33.85 -21.76
CA VAL A 84 16.79 -32.82 -21.75
C VAL A 84 18.08 -33.22 -22.51
N ARG A 85 18.42 -34.51 -22.55
CA ARG A 85 19.63 -35.04 -23.23
C ARG A 85 19.38 -35.61 -24.62
N GLN A 86 18.19 -35.43 -25.19
CA GLN A 86 17.91 -35.82 -26.58
C GLN A 86 18.66 -34.90 -27.55
N LYS A 87 19.15 -35.45 -28.68
CA LYS A 87 20.00 -34.71 -29.64
C LYS A 87 19.34 -33.44 -30.20
N ASP A 88 18.02 -33.45 -30.35
CA ASP A 88 17.25 -32.35 -30.93
C ASP A 88 16.39 -31.61 -29.89
N PHE A 89 16.80 -31.63 -28.61
CA PHE A 89 16.06 -31.00 -27.53
C PHE A 89 15.96 -29.47 -27.70
N ARG A 90 14.73 -28.95 -27.71
CA ARG A 90 14.43 -27.51 -27.67
C ARG A 90 13.40 -27.25 -26.59
N ILE A 91 13.69 -26.33 -25.69
CA ILE A 91 12.83 -26.02 -24.51
C ILE A 91 11.45 -25.55 -24.96
N GLU A 92 11.40 -24.84 -26.08
CA GLU A 92 10.19 -24.25 -26.65
C GLU A 92 9.19 -25.30 -27.18
N ASP A 93 9.63 -26.51 -27.47
CA ASP A 93 8.80 -27.58 -28.04
C ASP A 93 7.98 -28.34 -26.97
N TYR A 94 8.15 -27.98 -25.70
CA TYR A 94 7.57 -28.67 -24.54
C TYR A 94 6.62 -27.78 -23.75
N ASP A 95 5.70 -28.42 -23.00
CA ASP A 95 4.77 -27.75 -22.09
C ASP A 95 5.50 -26.78 -21.17
N THR A 96 4.84 -25.67 -20.86
CA THR A 96 5.37 -24.62 -20.02
C THR A 96 5.20 -24.91 -18.54
N CYS A 97 4.21 -25.72 -18.14
CA CYS A 97 3.84 -25.93 -16.73
C CYS A 97 3.68 -24.61 -15.96
N ASN A 98 3.09 -23.58 -16.60
CA ASN A 98 2.92 -22.23 -16.04
C ASN A 98 4.24 -21.52 -15.64
N LEU A 99 5.38 -21.93 -16.22
CA LEU A 99 6.68 -21.30 -16.04
C LEU A 99 7.09 -20.43 -17.23
N THR A 100 7.80 -19.35 -16.93
CA THR A 100 8.44 -18.51 -17.94
C THR A 100 9.58 -19.25 -18.66
N ILE A 101 9.98 -18.79 -19.85
CA ILE A 101 11.10 -19.37 -20.59
C ILE A 101 12.41 -19.29 -19.77
N GLU A 102 12.63 -18.19 -19.05
CA GLU A 102 13.83 -18.00 -18.23
C GLU A 102 13.91 -19.01 -17.08
N GLN A 103 12.78 -19.21 -16.37
CA GLN A 103 12.68 -20.22 -15.31
C GLN A 103 12.91 -21.63 -15.88
N ARG A 104 12.30 -21.95 -17.01
CA ARG A 104 12.48 -23.26 -17.67
C ARG A 104 13.93 -23.51 -18.08
N ARG A 105 14.63 -22.49 -18.61
CA ARG A 105 16.07 -22.58 -18.93
C ARG A 105 16.90 -22.87 -17.69
N LYS A 106 16.67 -22.13 -16.61
CA LYS A 106 17.36 -22.34 -15.34
C LYS A 106 17.16 -23.75 -14.79
N ILE A 107 15.94 -24.28 -14.88
CA ILE A 107 15.63 -25.66 -14.46
C ILE A 107 16.36 -26.69 -15.34
N VAL A 108 16.42 -26.46 -16.66
CA VAL A 108 17.14 -27.35 -17.58
C VAL A 108 18.65 -27.34 -17.30
N ASP A 109 19.22 -26.17 -16.99
CA ASP A 109 20.63 -26.05 -16.60
C ASP A 109 20.90 -26.82 -15.29
N GLU A 110 20.01 -26.71 -14.31
CA GLU A 110 20.06 -27.46 -13.04
C GLU A 110 20.02 -28.98 -13.28
N ILE A 111 19.08 -29.47 -14.10
CA ILE A 111 18.99 -30.89 -14.48
C ILE A 111 20.30 -31.35 -15.13
N ASN A 112 20.87 -30.54 -16.02
CA ASN A 112 22.10 -30.90 -16.72
C ASN A 112 23.31 -30.97 -15.77
N GLU A 113 23.39 -30.06 -14.79
CA GLU A 113 24.41 -30.07 -13.75
C GLU A 113 24.28 -31.35 -12.90
N ILE A 114 23.08 -31.67 -12.42
CA ILE A 114 22.80 -32.89 -11.67
C ILE A 114 23.17 -34.14 -12.48
N PHE A 115 22.83 -34.17 -13.77
CA PHE A 115 23.19 -35.28 -14.64
C PHE A 115 24.71 -35.44 -14.80
N ASN A 116 25.46 -34.34 -14.93
CA ASN A 116 26.91 -34.41 -15.01
C ASN A 116 27.52 -34.98 -13.71
N ASN A 117 27.02 -34.53 -12.56
CA ASN A 117 27.46 -35.03 -11.25
C ASN A 117 27.10 -36.51 -11.07
N ALA A 118 25.90 -36.91 -11.49
CA ALA A 118 25.46 -38.31 -11.45
C ALA A 118 26.31 -39.20 -12.36
N ILE A 119 26.65 -38.76 -13.57
CA ILE A 119 27.55 -39.50 -14.47
C ILE A 119 28.91 -39.75 -13.79
N ASP A 120 29.43 -38.76 -13.06
CA ASP A 120 30.68 -38.87 -12.33
C ASP A 120 30.63 -39.90 -11.20
N ILE A 121 29.51 -39.97 -10.49
CA ILE A 121 29.28 -40.95 -9.42
C ILE A 121 29.08 -42.37 -9.97
N PHE A 122 28.42 -42.50 -11.13
CA PHE A 122 28.14 -43.79 -11.79
C PHE A 122 29.23 -44.23 -12.79
N LYS A 123 30.45 -43.69 -12.71
CA LYS A 123 31.58 -44.03 -13.61
C LYS A 123 31.99 -45.50 -13.56
N THR A 124 31.87 -46.14 -12.41
CA THR A 124 32.25 -47.55 -12.24
C THR A 124 31.14 -48.47 -12.72
N GLU A 125 31.50 -49.64 -13.26
CA GLU A 125 30.50 -50.66 -13.60
C GLU A 125 29.66 -50.99 -12.37
N HIS A 126 28.34 -50.88 -12.51
CA HIS A 126 27.36 -51.13 -11.46
C HIS A 126 26.13 -51.82 -12.05
N SER A 127 25.39 -52.53 -11.20
CA SER A 127 24.12 -53.16 -11.53
C SER A 127 22.94 -52.36 -11.00
N MET A 128 21.72 -52.75 -11.36
CA MET A 128 20.49 -52.12 -10.89
C MET A 128 20.39 -52.09 -9.35
N ASP A 129 20.83 -53.17 -8.69
CA ASP A 129 20.72 -53.34 -7.24
C ASP A 129 21.70 -52.43 -6.47
N ASP A 130 22.75 -51.95 -7.15
CA ASP A 130 23.78 -51.10 -6.56
C ASP A 130 23.36 -49.62 -6.53
N ILE A 131 22.41 -49.21 -7.38
CA ILE A 131 22.01 -47.81 -7.58
C ILE A 131 21.58 -47.14 -6.26
N PRO A 132 20.64 -47.70 -5.46
CA PRO A 132 20.21 -47.05 -4.22
C PRO A 132 21.36 -46.89 -3.21
N ASN A 133 22.26 -47.89 -3.15
CA ASN A 133 23.41 -47.87 -2.24
C ASN A 133 24.43 -46.81 -2.65
N ILE A 134 24.72 -46.68 -3.95
CA ILE A 134 25.63 -45.67 -4.50
C ILE A 134 25.07 -44.27 -4.22
N ILE A 135 23.78 -44.04 -4.44
CA ILE A 135 23.13 -42.74 -4.19
C ILE A 135 23.19 -42.39 -2.69
N LYS A 136 22.88 -43.36 -1.83
CA LYS A 136 22.92 -43.18 -0.36
C LYS A 136 24.33 -42.90 0.17
N GLN A 137 25.36 -43.53 -0.40
CA GLN A 137 26.77 -43.26 -0.06
C GLN A 137 27.21 -41.83 -0.39
N ASN A 138 26.53 -41.18 -1.36
CA ASN A 138 26.77 -39.79 -1.73
C ASN A 138 25.85 -38.80 -0.98
N HIS A 139 25.20 -39.24 0.11
CA HIS A 139 24.35 -38.41 0.97
C HIS A 139 23.12 -37.78 0.30
N ILE A 140 22.64 -38.36 -0.80
CA ILE A 140 21.44 -37.91 -1.49
C ILE A 140 20.22 -38.57 -0.85
N ALA A 141 19.25 -37.76 -0.42
CA ALA A 141 18.07 -38.22 0.30
C ALA A 141 17.02 -38.85 -0.64
N GLU A 142 16.53 -40.04 -0.29
CA GLU A 142 15.42 -40.71 -0.97
C GLU A 142 14.16 -39.84 -0.97
N GLY A 143 13.43 -39.83 -2.09
CA GLY A 143 12.20 -39.05 -2.25
C GLY A 143 12.41 -37.58 -2.67
N THR A 144 13.64 -37.18 -2.98
CA THR A 144 13.94 -35.85 -3.54
C THR A 144 13.98 -35.89 -5.08
N ILE A 145 13.82 -34.71 -5.71
CA ILE A 145 14.04 -34.57 -7.17
C ILE A 145 15.48 -34.99 -7.53
N GLU A 146 16.45 -34.61 -6.71
CA GLU A 146 17.84 -34.99 -6.93
C GLU A 146 17.99 -36.52 -6.99
N TYR A 147 17.41 -37.24 -6.03
CA TYR A 147 17.38 -38.70 -6.06
C TYR A 147 16.78 -39.25 -7.35
N LEU A 148 15.63 -38.72 -7.79
CA LEU A 148 14.97 -39.15 -9.03
C LEU A 148 15.88 -38.97 -10.27
N LEU A 149 16.59 -37.84 -10.36
CA LEU A 149 17.51 -37.57 -11.47
C LEU A 149 18.75 -38.47 -11.42
N TYR A 150 19.31 -38.72 -10.24
CA TYR A 150 20.43 -39.64 -10.05
C TYR A 150 20.03 -41.09 -10.36
N GLU A 151 18.87 -41.52 -9.90
CA GLU A 151 18.33 -42.85 -10.18
C GLU A 151 18.14 -43.04 -11.69
N TYR A 152 17.61 -42.03 -12.39
CA TYR A 152 17.49 -42.05 -13.85
C TYR A 152 18.83 -42.23 -14.55
N VAL A 153 19.87 -41.49 -14.16
CA VAL A 153 21.20 -41.62 -14.76
C VAL A 153 21.81 -42.99 -14.48
N GLY A 154 21.76 -43.47 -13.23
CA GLY A 154 22.25 -44.81 -12.86
C GLY A 154 21.57 -45.92 -13.67
N LYS A 155 20.24 -45.83 -13.86
CA LYS A 155 19.49 -46.78 -14.70
C LYS A 155 19.95 -46.77 -16.17
N LYS A 156 20.42 -45.63 -16.69
CA LYS A 156 20.91 -45.49 -18.07
C LYS A 156 22.37 -45.95 -18.23
N THR A 157 23.19 -45.84 -17.19
CA THR A 157 24.64 -46.19 -17.22
C THR A 157 24.96 -47.58 -16.69
N ARG A 158 24.00 -48.28 -16.08
CA ARG A 158 24.19 -49.64 -15.54
C ARG A 158 24.60 -50.67 -16.59
N LYS A 159 25.29 -51.70 -16.11
CA LYS A 159 25.50 -52.94 -16.86
C LYS A 159 24.25 -53.80 -16.79
N ARG A 160 23.70 -54.17 -17.96
CA ARG A 160 22.51 -55.01 -18.03
C ARG A 160 22.81 -56.44 -17.61
N LYS A 161 21.95 -57.04 -16.79
CA LYS A 161 22.05 -58.47 -16.46
C LYS A 161 21.62 -59.29 -17.67
N THR A 162 22.49 -60.20 -18.09
CA THR A 162 22.17 -61.22 -19.09
C THR A 162 22.06 -62.57 -18.40
N ASN A 163 21.03 -63.33 -18.69
CA ASN A 163 20.91 -64.70 -18.23
C ASN A 163 21.94 -65.61 -18.91
N SER A 164 22.06 -66.87 -18.46
CA SER A 164 23.04 -67.85 -18.94
C SER A 164 22.97 -68.17 -20.44
N LEU A 165 21.90 -67.77 -21.11
CA LEU A 165 21.67 -67.90 -22.56
C LEU A 165 22.02 -66.62 -23.35
N GLY A 166 22.54 -65.59 -22.69
CA GLY A 166 22.88 -64.30 -23.31
C GLY A 166 21.66 -63.42 -23.60
N MET A 167 20.46 -63.78 -23.13
CA MET A 167 19.27 -62.93 -23.21
C MET A 167 19.22 -61.96 -22.03
N LEU A 168 18.59 -60.80 -22.25
CA LEU A 168 18.34 -59.84 -21.17
C LEU A 168 17.49 -60.48 -20.06
N ASP A 169 17.93 -60.31 -18.82
CA ASP A 169 17.19 -60.78 -17.64
C ASP A 169 15.89 -59.97 -17.51
N TYR A 170 14.77 -60.65 -17.30
CA TYR A 170 13.45 -60.03 -17.17
C TYR A 170 13.32 -59.17 -15.91
N THR A 171 14.15 -59.44 -14.89
CA THR A 171 14.25 -58.62 -13.67
C THR A 171 15.02 -57.32 -13.90
N ASP A 172 15.70 -57.19 -15.04
CA ASP A 172 16.47 -56.02 -15.44
C ASP A 172 15.64 -55.03 -16.29
N ILE A 173 14.38 -55.37 -16.61
CA ILE A 173 13.47 -54.52 -17.38
C ILE A 173 13.00 -53.35 -16.51
N ASP A 174 13.25 -52.13 -16.99
CA ASP A 174 12.76 -50.90 -16.39
C ASP A 174 11.28 -50.74 -16.76
N PHE A 175 10.38 -51.11 -15.83
CA PHE A 175 9.00 -50.68 -15.92
C PHE A 175 8.99 -49.19 -15.61
N SER A 176 8.85 -48.38 -16.67
CA SER A 176 8.68 -46.93 -16.59
C SER A 176 7.85 -46.57 -15.36
N ASN A 177 8.48 -45.87 -14.42
CA ASN A 177 7.85 -45.47 -13.17
C ASN A 177 6.53 -44.76 -13.54
N PRO A 178 5.36 -45.22 -13.07
CA PRO A 178 4.12 -44.52 -13.37
C PRO A 178 4.28 -43.10 -12.87
N GLN A 179 4.19 -42.14 -13.80
CA GLN A 179 4.19 -40.71 -13.50
C GLN A 179 3.19 -40.49 -12.36
N ILE A 180 3.71 -40.14 -11.18
CA ILE A 180 2.87 -39.72 -10.07
C ILE A 180 2.43 -38.31 -10.46
N ALA A 181 1.35 -38.20 -11.23
CA ALA A 181 0.61 -36.95 -11.33
C ALA A 181 -0.25 -36.86 -10.07
N PRO A 182 0.08 -35.99 -9.10
CA PRO A 182 -0.70 -35.90 -7.89
C PRO A 182 -1.90 -35.05 -8.25
N LEU A 183 -3.08 -35.67 -8.36
CA LEU A 183 -4.34 -34.95 -8.52
C LEU A 183 -4.57 -33.92 -7.39
N SER A 184 -3.85 -34.05 -6.26
CA SER A 184 -3.80 -33.06 -5.16
C SER A 184 -3.15 -31.74 -5.57
N ASP A 185 -2.14 -31.79 -6.44
CA ASP A 185 -1.26 -30.64 -6.68
C ASP A 185 -1.93 -29.65 -7.61
N THR A 186 -2.80 -30.13 -8.52
CA THR A 186 -3.66 -29.29 -9.36
C THR A 186 -4.78 -28.58 -8.58
N LEU A 187 -5.24 -29.14 -7.46
CA LEU A 187 -6.19 -28.44 -6.57
C LEU A 187 -5.47 -27.37 -5.76
N LEU A 188 -4.30 -27.69 -5.23
CA LEU A 188 -3.49 -26.77 -4.44
C LEU A 188 -2.97 -25.60 -5.29
N GLU A 189 -2.55 -25.86 -6.54
CA GLU A 189 -2.19 -24.85 -7.54
C GLU A 189 -3.34 -23.86 -7.79
N ARG A 190 -4.55 -24.38 -8.02
CA ARG A 190 -5.75 -23.54 -8.20
C ARG A 190 -6.09 -22.74 -6.96
N GLU A 191 -5.96 -23.32 -5.77
CA GLU A 191 -6.17 -22.59 -4.52
C GLU A 191 -5.15 -21.45 -4.37
N LEU A 192 -3.87 -21.71 -4.66
CA LEU A 192 -2.81 -20.70 -4.62
C LEU A 192 -3.08 -19.54 -5.57
N ILE A 193 -3.42 -19.84 -6.83
CA ILE A 193 -3.77 -18.81 -7.83
C ILE A 193 -4.93 -17.95 -7.32
N ASN A 194 -6.00 -18.58 -6.82
CA ASN A 194 -7.14 -17.84 -6.25
C ASN A 194 -6.75 -16.98 -5.03
N ARG A 195 -5.78 -17.39 -4.22
CA ARG A 195 -5.29 -16.59 -3.08
C ARG A 195 -4.44 -15.41 -3.54
N ILE A 196 -3.63 -15.59 -4.58
CA ILE A 196 -2.82 -14.54 -5.19
C ILE A 196 -3.74 -13.48 -5.79
N ASP A 197 -4.70 -13.88 -6.63
CA ASP A 197 -5.66 -12.96 -7.27
C ASP A 197 -6.46 -12.13 -6.24
N LYS A 198 -6.93 -12.79 -5.17
CA LYS A 198 -7.63 -12.10 -4.07
C LYS A 198 -6.72 -11.12 -3.32
N SER A 199 -5.46 -11.47 -3.14
CA SER A 199 -4.49 -10.58 -2.50
C SER A 199 -4.25 -9.36 -3.39
N ASP A 200 -4.15 -9.54 -4.70
CA ASP A 200 -3.97 -8.43 -5.65
C ASP A 200 -5.15 -7.47 -5.67
N GLU A 201 -6.38 -8.00 -5.77
CA GLU A 201 -7.58 -7.17 -5.70
C GLU A 201 -7.63 -6.39 -4.37
N PHE A 202 -7.31 -7.03 -3.25
CA PHE A 202 -7.28 -6.37 -1.95
C PHE A 202 -6.21 -5.28 -1.86
N ILE A 203 -5.00 -5.54 -2.37
CA ILE A 203 -3.90 -4.58 -2.39
C ILE A 203 -4.28 -3.37 -3.25
N GLU A 204 -4.88 -3.58 -4.42
CA GLU A 204 -5.33 -2.51 -5.32
C GLU A 204 -6.36 -1.60 -4.63
N TRP A 205 -7.39 -2.18 -4.01
CA TRP A 205 -8.37 -1.41 -3.23
C TRP A 205 -7.73 -0.61 -2.10
N LYS A 206 -6.73 -1.18 -1.42
CA LYS A 206 -6.02 -0.50 -0.34
C LYS A 206 -5.11 0.62 -0.82
N LEU A 207 -4.54 0.50 -2.02
CA LEU A 207 -3.77 1.58 -2.66
C LEU A 207 -4.68 2.76 -3.03
N ILE A 208 -5.88 2.49 -3.54
CA ILE A 208 -6.89 3.53 -3.79
C ILE A 208 -7.31 4.22 -2.49
N GLU A 209 -7.58 3.44 -1.42
CA GLU A 209 -7.92 3.99 -0.11
C GLU A 209 -6.78 4.86 0.47
N LYS A 210 -5.52 4.43 0.26
CA LYS A 210 -4.34 5.19 0.65
C LYS A 210 -4.24 6.52 -0.10
N GLU A 211 -4.45 6.52 -1.41
CA GLU A 211 -4.39 7.74 -2.24
C GLU A 211 -5.45 8.77 -1.81
N ASP A 212 -6.68 8.32 -1.53
CA ASP A 212 -7.74 9.18 -1.00
C ASP A 212 -7.34 9.82 0.35
N ILE A 213 -6.76 9.05 1.27
CA ILE A 213 -6.31 9.57 2.56
C ILE A 213 -5.13 10.53 2.42
N GLU A 214 -4.17 10.23 1.54
CA GLU A 214 -3.04 11.11 1.26
C GLU A 214 -3.50 12.45 0.66
N SER A 215 -4.49 12.41 -0.24
CA SER A 215 -5.10 13.62 -0.80
C SER A 215 -5.76 14.47 0.29
N LYS A 216 -6.52 13.86 1.21
CA LYS A 216 -7.15 14.54 2.35
C LYS A 216 -6.12 15.14 3.31
N LEU A 217 -5.03 14.43 3.58
CA LEU A 217 -3.92 14.95 4.39
C LEU A 217 -3.21 16.12 3.70
N CYS A 218 -3.00 16.04 2.38
CA CYS A 218 -2.43 17.12 1.59
C CYS A 218 -3.31 18.37 1.63
N ALA A 219 -4.63 18.19 1.44
CA ALA A 219 -5.61 19.26 1.58
C ALA A 219 -5.54 19.88 3.00
N LEU A 220 -5.61 19.08 4.06
CA LEU A 220 -5.51 19.57 5.44
C LEU A 220 -4.20 20.32 5.75
N ASN A 221 -3.09 19.96 5.11
CA ASN A 221 -1.82 20.66 5.25
C ASN A 221 -1.75 21.96 4.42
N ASN A 222 -2.44 21.99 3.27
CA ASN A 222 -2.49 23.13 2.36
C ASN A 222 -3.59 24.14 2.69
N ILE A 223 -4.57 23.79 3.54
CA ILE A 223 -5.50 24.76 4.09
C ILE A 223 -4.65 25.81 4.79
N ASN A 224 -4.77 27.05 4.30
CA ASN A 224 -4.06 28.20 4.82
C ASN A 224 -4.75 28.68 6.10
N VAL A 225 -4.91 27.77 7.07
CA VAL A 225 -5.66 27.93 8.32
C VAL A 225 -5.27 29.22 9.03
N LYS A 226 -3.99 29.57 8.97
CA LYS A 226 -3.46 30.81 9.52
C LYS A 226 -4.07 32.04 8.86
N ASN A 227 -4.17 32.07 7.53
CA ASN A 227 -4.75 33.19 6.79
C ASN A 227 -6.26 33.29 6.98
N ASP A 228 -6.97 32.17 7.01
CA ASP A 228 -8.43 32.18 7.23
C ASP A 228 -8.79 32.58 8.66
N ILE A 229 -8.01 32.13 9.66
CA ILE A 229 -8.16 32.57 11.05
C ILE A 229 -7.81 34.05 11.19
N ILE A 230 -6.71 34.52 10.59
CA ILE A 230 -6.33 35.95 10.62
C ILE A 230 -7.42 36.80 9.99
N LEU A 231 -7.98 36.34 8.87
CA LEU A 231 -9.05 37.06 8.18
C LEU A 231 -10.33 37.07 9.02
N PHE A 232 -10.71 35.94 9.61
CA PHE A 232 -11.87 35.86 10.52
C PHE A 232 -11.72 36.77 11.74
N ILE A 233 -10.53 36.78 12.36
CA ILE A 233 -10.20 37.70 13.45
C ILE A 233 -10.26 39.16 12.97
N SER A 234 -9.76 39.44 11.76
CA SER A 234 -9.78 40.80 11.19
C SER A 234 -11.21 41.29 10.94
N ILE A 235 -12.06 40.47 10.31
CA ILE A 235 -13.48 40.80 10.11
C ILE A 235 -14.16 41.05 11.45
N THR A 236 -13.92 40.18 12.43
CA THR A 236 -14.47 40.31 13.78
C THR A 236 -14.06 41.63 14.43
N PHE A 237 -12.76 41.95 14.37
CA PHE A 237 -12.22 43.13 14.99
C PHE A 237 -12.80 44.39 14.36
N PHE A 238 -12.82 44.48 13.02
CA PHE A 238 -13.29 45.66 12.30
C PHE A 238 -14.82 45.78 12.22
N ALA A 239 -15.58 44.69 12.21
CA ALA A 239 -17.03 44.71 12.05
C ALA A 239 -17.80 44.74 13.38
N ILE A 240 -17.21 44.20 14.47
CA ILE A 240 -17.92 44.04 15.75
C ILE A 240 -17.21 44.82 16.85
N ILE A 241 -15.94 44.52 17.12
CA ILE A 241 -15.22 45.08 18.29
C ILE A 241 -15.01 46.59 18.11
N PHE A 242 -14.53 47.01 16.94
CA PHE A 242 -14.16 48.40 16.68
C PHE A 242 -15.37 49.36 16.69
N PRO A 243 -16.52 49.04 16.04
CA PRO A 243 -17.73 49.84 16.17
C PRO A 243 -18.25 49.92 17.62
N GLN A 244 -18.13 48.84 18.39
CA GLN A 244 -18.57 48.82 19.78
C GLN A 244 -17.69 49.66 20.70
N ILE A 245 -16.37 49.71 20.46
CA ILE A 245 -15.45 50.63 21.15
C ILE A 245 -15.82 52.08 20.84
N ILE A 246 -16.11 52.40 19.58
CA ILE A 246 -16.50 53.75 19.17
C ILE A 246 -17.82 54.16 19.83
N LEU A 247 -18.83 53.28 19.81
CA LEU A 247 -20.11 53.51 20.48
C LEU A 247 -19.88 53.76 21.98
N SER A 248 -19.04 52.98 22.64
CA SER A 248 -18.72 53.15 24.08
C SER A 248 -18.17 54.54 24.41
N ILE A 249 -17.39 55.12 23.51
CA ILE A 249 -16.71 56.41 23.72
C ILE A 249 -17.62 57.59 23.31
N TYR A 250 -18.60 57.37 22.44
CA TYR A 250 -19.52 58.38 21.93
C TYR A 250 -20.20 59.26 23.01
N PRO A 251 -20.68 58.73 24.15
CA PRO A 251 -21.32 59.54 25.19
C PRO A 251 -20.41 60.61 25.82
N ILE A 252 -19.10 60.35 25.88
CA ILE A 252 -18.09 61.26 26.46
C ILE A 252 -17.99 62.55 25.63
N PHE A 253 -18.27 62.47 24.33
CA PHE A 253 -18.10 63.57 23.39
C PHE A 253 -19.40 64.29 23.02
N ILE A 254 -20.53 63.96 23.67
CA ILE A 254 -21.86 64.52 23.38
C ILE A 254 -21.93 66.06 23.55
N LYS A 255 -21.04 66.66 24.33
CA LYS A 255 -20.99 68.12 24.54
C LYS A 255 -20.33 68.90 23.40
N PHE A 256 -19.50 68.25 22.56
CA PHE A 256 -18.76 68.92 21.48
C PHE A 256 -19.44 68.66 20.12
N LYS A 257 -20.15 69.66 19.57
CA LYS A 257 -20.90 69.55 18.30
C LYS A 257 -20.03 69.07 17.13
N TRP A 258 -18.80 69.57 17.01
CA TRP A 258 -17.89 69.22 15.92
C TRP A 258 -17.39 67.77 16.00
N LEU A 259 -17.08 67.30 17.22
CA LEU A 259 -16.60 65.94 17.44
C LEU A 259 -17.67 64.88 17.10
N LYS A 260 -18.96 65.19 17.28
CA LYS A 260 -20.06 64.31 16.85
C LYS A 260 -20.04 64.04 15.36
N TYR A 261 -19.83 65.07 14.54
CA TYR A 261 -19.78 64.91 13.08
C TYR A 261 -18.56 64.11 12.64
N ILE A 262 -17.40 64.34 13.28
CA ILE A 262 -16.19 63.56 13.02
C ILE A 262 -16.40 62.08 13.37
N PHE A 263 -17.00 61.79 14.53
CA PHE A 263 -17.30 60.42 14.94
C PHE A 263 -18.34 59.74 14.04
N ALA A 264 -19.35 60.47 13.57
CA ALA A 264 -20.34 59.94 12.63
C ALA A 264 -19.72 59.63 11.27
N ILE A 265 -18.91 60.54 10.71
CA ILE A 265 -18.18 60.33 9.45
C ILE A 265 -17.21 59.16 9.60
N TYR A 266 -16.49 59.09 10.71
CA TYR A 266 -15.55 58.00 10.99
C TYR A 266 -16.26 56.63 11.06
N ASN A 267 -17.38 56.51 11.77
CA ASN A 267 -18.18 55.28 11.81
C ASN A 267 -18.68 54.85 10.43
N ILE A 268 -19.14 55.78 9.61
CA ILE A 268 -19.59 55.50 8.24
C ILE A 268 -18.42 54.99 7.40
N VAL A 269 -17.26 55.64 7.49
CA VAL A 269 -16.05 55.22 6.75
C VAL A 269 -15.56 53.84 7.19
N VAL A 270 -15.51 53.58 8.49
CA VAL A 270 -15.14 52.26 9.04
C VAL A 270 -16.14 51.19 8.60
N PHE A 271 -17.44 51.49 8.60
CA PHE A 271 -18.47 50.57 8.13
C PHE A 271 -18.32 50.26 6.64
N ILE A 272 -18.07 51.27 5.80
CA ILE A 272 -17.82 51.09 4.37
C ILE A 272 -16.57 50.25 4.12
N ILE A 273 -15.47 50.52 4.83
CA ILE A 273 -14.23 49.73 4.74
C ILE A 273 -14.48 48.28 5.16
N SER A 274 -15.22 48.06 6.25
CA SER A 274 -15.58 46.72 6.73
C SER A 274 -16.43 45.96 5.71
N MET A 275 -17.43 46.62 5.10
CA MET A 275 -18.20 46.04 4.00
C MET A 275 -17.33 45.70 2.80
N PHE A 276 -16.40 46.58 2.41
CA PHE A 276 -15.51 46.35 1.28
C PHE A 276 -14.55 45.17 1.52
N LEU A 277 -14.00 45.07 2.73
CA LEU A 277 -13.18 43.93 3.16
C LEU A 277 -13.97 42.61 3.17
N MET A 278 -15.22 42.64 3.64
CA MET A 278 -16.11 41.47 3.62
C MET A 278 -16.43 41.04 2.18
N LEU A 279 -16.66 42.00 1.28
CA LEU A 279 -16.95 41.74 -0.13
C LEU A 279 -15.71 41.20 -0.86
N LEU A 280 -14.51 41.72 -0.57
CA LEU A 280 -13.25 41.16 -1.05
C LEU A 280 -13.03 39.73 -0.53
N TYR A 281 -13.40 39.45 0.71
CA TYR A 281 -13.32 38.09 1.26
C TYR A 281 -14.26 37.13 0.56
N ILE A 282 -15.53 37.51 0.36
CA ILE A 282 -16.52 36.71 -0.38
C ILE A 282 -16.03 36.48 -1.82
N PHE A 283 -15.49 37.52 -2.46
CA PHE A 283 -14.95 37.42 -3.81
C PHE A 283 -13.73 36.48 -3.89
N LYS A 284 -12.84 36.52 -2.89
CA LYS A 284 -11.69 35.60 -2.81
C LYS A 284 -12.14 34.15 -2.59
N LEU A 285 -13.07 33.91 -1.67
CA LEU A 285 -13.70 32.60 -1.48
C LEU A 285 -14.30 32.06 -2.78
N PHE A 286 -14.99 32.92 -3.54
CA PHE A 286 -15.58 32.55 -4.83
C PHE A 286 -14.53 32.20 -5.89
N LEU A 287 -13.41 32.93 -5.93
CA LEU A 287 -12.31 32.64 -6.85
C LEU A 287 -11.56 31.35 -6.51
N ASP A 288 -11.39 31.05 -5.22
CA ASP A 288 -10.73 29.82 -4.77
C ASP A 288 -11.60 28.59 -5.08
N ILE A 289 -12.93 28.67 -4.90
CA ILE A 289 -13.88 27.62 -5.32
C ILE A 289 -13.85 27.37 -6.84
N LYS A 290 -13.63 28.41 -7.65
CA LYS A 290 -13.60 28.28 -9.12
C LYS A 290 -12.31 27.62 -9.63
N LYS A 291 -11.24 27.58 -8.84
CA LYS A 291 -9.97 26.93 -9.20
C LYS A 291 -9.93 25.42 -8.94
N GLU A 292 -10.86 24.89 -8.15
CA GLU A 292 -10.99 23.45 -7.83
C GLU A 292 -11.94 22.70 -8.78
N LYS A 293 -12.35 23.32 -9.90
CA LYS A 293 -13.01 22.66 -11.05
C LYS A 293 -12.10 22.72 -12.27
#